data_AF-A0A439PY97-F1
#
_entry.id   AF-A0A439PY97-F1
#
_cell.length_a   1.000
_cell.length_b   1.000
_cell.length_c   1.000
_cell.angle_alpha   90.00
_cell.angle_beta   90.00
_cell.angle_gamma   90.00
#
_symmetry.space_group_name_H-M   'P 1'
#
loop_
_entity.id
_entity.type
_entity.pdbx_description
1 polymer ?
#
loop_
_entity_poly.entity_id
_entity_poly.type
_entity_poly.pdbx_seq_one_letter_code
_entity_poly.pdbx_strand_id
1 'polypeptide(L)' 'MTAPDKIDTLTAIVAMAVTWAYRCATQTMGMKAIKRKTHGRREKSWFRIGLDALRAWIAFAPENALRAWQSEFPKRIKNL' A
#
# COMPACT_ATOMS: atom_id res chain seq x y z
N MET A 1 -26.33 -8.24 -16.34
CA MET A 1 -26.91 -7.24 -15.42
C MET A 1 -25.96 -7.11 -14.24
N THR A 2 -25.15 -6.06 -14.23
CA THR A 2 -24.36 -5.65 -13.06
C THR A 2 -25.33 -5.19 -11.97
N ALA A 3 -25.15 -5.64 -10.73
CA ALA A 3 -25.95 -5.16 -9.59
C ALA A 3 -25.34 -3.82 -9.13
N PRO A 4 -25.93 -2.66 -9.48
CA PRO A 4 -25.33 -1.36 -9.21
C PRO A 4 -25.16 -1.11 -7.70
N ASP A 5 -26.07 -1.62 -6.87
CA ASP A 5 -26.01 -1.50 -5.41
C ASP A 5 -24.79 -2.18 -4.79
N LYS A 6 -24.18 -3.13 -5.51
CA LYS A 6 -22.96 -3.83 -5.07
C LYS A 6 -21.69 -3.08 -5.45
N ILE A 7 -21.78 -2.08 -6.34
CA ILE A 7 -20.63 -1.29 -6.79
C ILE A 7 -20.11 -0.43 -5.64
N ASP A 8 -20.98 0.16 -4.83
CA ASP A 8 -20.56 0.98 -3.69
C ASP A 8 -19.78 0.15 -2.67
N THR A 9 -20.31 -1.02 -2.32
CA THR A 9 -19.65 -1.96 -1.40
C THR A 9 -18.30 -2.42 -1.95
N LEU A 10 -18.26 -2.79 -3.23
CA LEU A 10 -17.01 -3.20 -3.89
C LEU A 10 -16.00 -2.06 -3.91
N THR A 11 -16.45 -0.84 -4.19
CA THR A 11 -15.62 0.37 -4.22
C THR A 11 -15.05 0.67 -2.85
N ALA A 12 -15.85 0.55 -1.79
CA ALA A 12 -15.39 0.72 -0.41
C ALA A 12 -14.31 -0.31 -0.04
N ILE A 13 -14.52 -1.59 -0.37
CA ILE A 13 -13.54 -2.66 -0.12
C ILE A 13 -12.25 -2.40 -0.90
N VAL A 14 -12.34 -2.00 -2.16
CA VAL A 14 -11.17 -1.69 -2.99
C VAL A 14 -10.42 -0.47 -2.43
N ALA A 15 -11.13 0.58 -2.01
CA ALA A 15 -10.53 1.76 -1.41
C ALA A 15 -9.77 1.41 -0.12
N MET A 16 -10.35 0.56 0.73
CA MET A 16 -9.68 0.05 1.93
C MET A 16 -8.43 -0.77 1.58
N ALA A 17 -8.52 -1.69 0.62
CA ALA A 17 -7.40 -2.51 0.19
C ALA A 17 -6.24 -1.66 -0.38
N VAL A 18 -6.56 -0.66 -1.22
CA VAL A 18 -5.57 0.26 -1.77
C VAL A 18 -4.92 1.10 -0.67
N THR A 19 -5.70 1.60 0.28
CA THR A 19 -5.20 2.38 1.42
C THR A 19 -4.24 1.56 2.28
N TRP A 20 -4.58 0.30 2.55
CA TRP A 20 -3.74 -0.59 3.34
C TRP A 20 -2.43 -0.90 2.63
N ALA A 21 -2.49 -1.26 1.35
CA ALA A 21 -1.29 -1.49 0.54
C ALA A 21 -0.40 -0.24 0.48
N TYR A 22 -0.97 0.94 0.32
CA TYR A 22 -0.20 2.19 0.32
C TYR A 22 0.54 2.44 1.65
N ARG A 23 -0.11 2.18 2.79
CA ARG A 23 0.49 2.31 4.12
C ARG A 23 1.62 1.30 4.33
N CYS A 24 1.39 0.03 4.03
CA CYS A 24 2.42 -1.01 4.10
C CYS A 24 3.63 -0.65 3.23
N ALA A 25 3.40 -0.24 1.98
CA ALA A 25 4.47 0.17 1.07
C ALA A 25 5.28 1.35 1.64
N THR A 26 4.60 2.33 2.22
CA THR A 26 5.27 3.51 2.78
C THR A 26 6.11 3.17 3.99
N GLN A 27 5.65 2.28 4.86
CA GLN A 27 6.43 1.83 6.00
C GLN A 27 7.62 0.95 5.59
N THR A 28 7.45 0.09 4.58
CA THR A 28 8.56 -0.72 4.04
C THR A 28 9.62 0.12 3.33
N MET A 29 9.20 1.14 2.55
CA MET A 29 10.10 1.93 1.71
C MET A 29 10.59 3.23 2.35
N GLY A 30 9.94 3.73 3.40
CA GLY A 30 10.27 5.01 4.05
C GLY A 30 10.17 6.22 3.11
N MET A 31 9.13 6.28 2.27
CA MET A 31 8.93 7.32 1.22
C MET A 31 10.05 7.44 0.16
N LYS A 32 10.97 6.46 0.08
CA LYS A 32 12.02 6.44 -0.95
C LYS A 32 11.45 6.20 -2.34
N ALA A 33 12.12 6.75 -3.36
CA ALA A 33 11.77 6.47 -4.75
C ALA A 33 11.94 4.97 -5.07
N ILE A 34 10.98 4.39 -5.80
CA ILE A 34 11.09 3.00 -6.27
C ILE A 34 12.29 2.90 -7.23
N LYS A 35 13.15 1.89 -7.03
CA LYS A 35 14.26 1.59 -7.93
C LYS A 35 13.74 1.40 -9.36
N ARG A 36 14.46 2.00 -10.31
CA ARG A 36 14.23 1.80 -11.74
C ARG A 36 15.20 0.75 -12.25
N LYS A 37 14.72 -0.15 -13.11
CA LYS A 37 15.57 -1.10 -13.83
C LYS A 37 16.41 -0.36 -14.87
N THR A 38 17.44 -1.02 -15.41
CA THR A 38 18.34 -0.49 -16.44
C THR A 38 17.59 0.08 -17.66
N HIS A 39 16.43 -0.50 -18.01
CA HIS A 39 15.55 0.00 -19.09
C HIS A 39 14.54 1.08 -18.63
N GLY A 40 14.83 1.83 -17.57
CA GLY A 40 14.06 3.01 -17.13
C GLY A 40 12.70 2.75 -16.45
N ARG A 41 12.13 1.56 -16.54
CA ARG A 41 10.85 1.21 -15.88
C ARG A 41 11.05 0.96 -14.38
N ARG A 42 10.10 1.41 -13.55
CA ARG A 42 10.05 1.05 -12.12
C ARG A 42 9.98 -0.47 -11.97
N GLU A 43 10.76 -1.02 -11.06
CA GLU A 43 10.84 -2.46 -10.87
C GLU A 43 9.53 -3.08 -10.37
N LYS A 44 8.84 -2.39 -9.46
CA LYS A 44 7.52 -2.76 -8.93
C LYS A 44 6.61 -1.54 -8.84
N SER A 45 5.30 -1.76 -8.82
CA SER A 45 4.34 -0.70 -8.45
C SER A 45 4.32 -0.51 -6.93
N TRP A 46 3.96 0.70 -6.47
CA TRP A 46 3.84 0.98 -5.03
C TRP A 46 2.83 0.06 -4.35
N PHE A 47 1.68 -0.18 -5.01
CA PHE A 47 0.68 -1.14 -4.56
C PHE A 47 1.26 -2.55 -4.40
N ARG A 48 2.05 -3.03 -5.37
CA ARG A 48 2.66 -4.38 -5.30
C ARG A 48 3.64 -4.49 -4.13
N ILE A 49 4.47 -3.48 -3.90
CA ILE A 49 5.40 -3.44 -2.76
C ILE A 49 4.61 -3.58 -1.45
N GLY A 50 3.52 -2.82 -1.32
CA GLY A 50 2.67 -2.84 -0.14
C GLY A 50 1.92 -4.15 0.08
N LEU A 51 1.38 -4.74 -1.00
CA LEU A 51 0.67 -6.01 -0.93
C LEU A 51 1.62 -7.17 -0.60
N ASP A 52 2.82 -7.18 -1.19
CA ASP A 52 3.85 -8.18 -0.89
C ASP A 52 4.25 -8.08 0.60
N ALA A 53 4.46 -6.86 1.12
CA ALA A 53 4.78 -6.63 2.52
C ALA A 53 3.63 -7.05 3.46
N LEU A 54 2.39 -6.68 3.14
CA LEU A 54 1.22 -7.07 3.91
C LEU A 54 1.09 -8.60 4.00
N ARG A 55 1.25 -9.30 2.87
CA ARG A 55 1.20 -10.77 2.83
C ARG A 55 2.28 -11.39 3.71
N ALA A 56 3.51 -10.87 3.65
CA ALA A 56 4.60 -11.35 4.49
C ALA A 56 4.33 -11.09 5.98
N TRP A 57 3.81 -9.92 6.34
CA TRP A 57 3.49 -9.58 7.73
C TRP A 57 2.36 -10.42 8.30
N ILE A 58 1.28 -10.65 7.55
CA ILE A 58 0.20 -11.53 8.01
C ILE A 58 0.74 -12.95 8.31
N ALA A 59 1.68 -13.44 7.50
CA ALA A 59 2.23 -14.78 7.66
C ALA A 59 3.28 -14.90 8.77
N PHE A 60 4.10 -13.86 8.99
CA PHE A 60 5.32 -13.99 9.80
C PHE A 60 5.48 -12.95 10.91
N ALA A 61 4.78 -11.81 10.84
CA ALA A 61 4.99 -10.66 11.73
C ALA A 61 3.75 -9.72 11.75
N PRO A 62 2.60 -10.19 12.26
CA PRO A 62 1.32 -9.46 12.16
C PRO A 62 1.31 -8.11 12.87
N GLU A 63 2.16 -7.93 13.87
CA GLU A 63 2.37 -6.66 14.58
C GLU A 63 2.83 -5.53 13.65
N ASN A 64 3.57 -5.84 12.59
CA ASN A 64 3.98 -4.83 11.60
C ASN A 64 2.78 -4.34 10.77
N ALA A 65 1.84 -5.22 10.44
CA ALA A 65 0.62 -4.85 9.75
C ALA A 65 -0.29 -3.96 10.63
N LEU A 66 -0.38 -4.27 11.93
CA LEU A 66 -1.11 -3.44 12.90
C LEU A 66 -0.47 -2.05 13.05
N ARG A 67 0.86 -1.98 13.18
CA ARG A 67 1.59 -0.71 13.26
C ARG A 67 1.41 0.13 11.99
N ALA A 68 1.41 -0.50 10.82
CA ALA A 68 1.15 0.19 9.54
C ALA A 68 -0.22 0.87 9.53
N TRP A 69 -1.23 0.21 10.09
CA TRP A 69 -2.59 0.72 10.18
C TRP A 69 -2.71 1.85 11.20
N GLN A 70 -2.10 1.70 12.37
CA GLN A 70 -2.16 2.67 13.46
C GLN A 70 -1.32 3.92 13.21
N SER A 71 -0.29 3.83 12.37
CA SER A 71 0.56 4.99 12.05
C SER A 71 -0.23 6.14 11.43
N GLU A 72 0.18 7.39 11.69
CA GLU A 72 -0.37 8.53 10.96
C GLU A 72 -0.13 8.37 9.46
N PHE A 73 -1.03 8.94 8.64
CA PHE A 73 -0.79 8.98 7.21
C PHE A 73 0.56 9.66 6.94
N PRO A 74 1.44 9.03 6.15
CA PRO A 74 2.76 9.56 5.89
C PRO A 74 2.63 10.92 5.19
N LYS A 75 3.01 11.98 5.90
CA LYS A 75 3.03 13.34 5.37
C LYS A 75 4.33 13.51 4.60
N ARG A 76 4.24 13.88 3.32
CA ARG A 76 5.43 14.31 2.57
C ARG A 76 5.92 15.59 3.23
N ILE A 77 7.03 15.50 3.97
CA ILE A 77 7.71 16.68 4.50
C ILE A 77 8.14 17.50 3.28
N LYS A 78 7.47 18.64 3.06
CA LYS A 78 7.94 19.66 2.13
C LYS A 78 9.00 20.43 2.89
N ASN A 79 10.27 20.12 2.66
CA ASN A 79 11.32 21.08 2.97
C ASN A 79 11.13 22.24 1.99
N LEU A 80 10.64 23.37 2.51
CA LEU A 80 10.67 24.67 1.83
C LEU A 80 12.09 25.23 1.95
#